data_AF-A0A7V7F421-F1
#
_entry.id   AF-A0A7V7F421-F1
#
_cell.length_a   1.000
_cell.length_b   1.000
_cell.length_c   1.000
_cell.angle_alpha   90.00
_cell.angle_beta   90.00
_cell.angle_gamma   90.00
#
_symmetry.space_group_name_H-M   'P 1'
#
loop_
_entity.id
_entity.type
_entity.pdbx_description
1 polymer ?
#
loop_
_entity_poly.entity_id
_entity_poly.type
_entity_poly.pdbx_seq_one_letter_code
_entity_poly.pdbx_strand_id
1 'polypeptide(L)'
;MLKDGEKGAVLQRDKETYAIVPHLPLGLITPDQLRKIADVADKYNTAALKITSAARIAIVGLKEEDIDSAWQDLGIPPGAAVGMCVRSIKACPGNTLCRLGQQDALTMGKEMDERYHGLQLPGKLKMGVSGCPNQCAETGVKDLGLIGKAKGWTLVVGGNSASKPRLAEILAENLSDEEALAMSERIINYFKDNAKTGERMGRFMDRIGFDNLKKAALA
;
A
#
# COMPACT_ATOMS: atom_id res chain seq x y z
N MET A 1 -10.84 22.96 -11.24
CA MET A 1 -9.58 22.20 -11.09
C MET A 1 -9.48 21.69 -9.68
N LEU A 2 -9.68 20.39 -9.54
CA LEU A 2 -9.60 19.66 -8.28
C LEU A 2 -8.17 19.67 -7.75
N LYS A 3 -8.02 19.65 -6.43
CA LYS A 3 -6.73 19.39 -5.79
C LYS A 3 -6.38 17.91 -5.90
N ASP A 4 -5.09 17.58 -5.91
CA ASP A 4 -4.65 16.18 -5.91
C ASP A 4 -5.26 15.39 -4.74
N GLY A 5 -5.99 14.33 -5.06
CA GLY A 5 -6.66 13.44 -4.11
C GLY A 5 -8.09 13.86 -3.78
N GLU A 6 -8.51 15.06 -4.16
CA GLU A 6 -9.91 15.45 -4.10
C GLU A 6 -10.72 14.53 -5.02
N LYS A 7 -11.83 13.97 -4.50
CA LYS A 7 -12.62 12.92 -5.18
C LYS A 7 -11.80 11.67 -5.57
N GLY A 8 -10.63 11.45 -4.97
CA GLY A 8 -9.74 10.34 -5.35
C GLY A 8 -9.12 10.49 -6.75
N ALA A 9 -9.19 11.68 -7.33
CA ALA A 9 -8.62 12.00 -8.64
C ALA A 9 -7.22 12.62 -8.51
N VAL A 10 -6.39 12.42 -9.52
CA VAL A 10 -5.02 12.92 -9.58
C VAL A 10 -4.83 13.69 -10.88
N LEU A 11 -4.46 14.96 -10.80
CA LEU A 11 -4.29 15.80 -11.98
C LEU A 11 -3.14 15.27 -12.85
N GLN A 12 -3.35 15.20 -14.16
CA GLN A 12 -2.36 14.70 -15.11
C GLN A 12 -1.49 15.84 -15.67
N ARG A 13 -0.47 15.46 -16.45
CA ARG A 13 0.56 16.37 -16.96
C ARG A 13 0.00 17.51 -17.82
N ASP A 14 -1.09 17.27 -18.53
CA ASP A 14 -1.79 18.25 -19.36
C ASP A 14 -2.50 19.34 -18.54
N LYS A 15 -2.66 19.14 -17.22
CA LYS A 15 -3.40 20.01 -16.29
C LYS A 15 -4.89 20.16 -16.62
N GLU A 16 -5.43 19.23 -17.40
CA GLU A 16 -6.82 19.23 -17.84
C GLU A 16 -7.50 17.92 -17.47
N THR A 17 -6.78 16.80 -17.62
CA THR A 17 -7.30 15.46 -17.36
C THR A 17 -6.83 14.91 -16.02
N TYR A 18 -7.53 13.88 -15.56
CA TYR A 18 -7.33 13.25 -14.27
C TYR A 18 -7.14 11.74 -14.42
N ALA A 19 -6.50 11.16 -13.41
CA ALA A 19 -6.49 9.72 -13.21
C ALA A 19 -7.23 9.35 -11.92
N ILE A 20 -8.01 8.29 -11.98
CA ILE A 20 -8.59 7.63 -10.80
C ILE A 20 -7.96 6.25 -10.62
N VAL A 21 -7.87 5.78 -9.38
CA VAL A 21 -7.32 4.46 -9.08
C VAL A 21 -8.26 3.73 -8.12
N PRO A 22 -9.02 2.73 -8.58
CA PRO A 22 -9.87 1.93 -7.70
C PRO A 22 -9.07 1.20 -6.63
N HIS A 23 -9.72 0.94 -5.50
CA HIS A 23 -9.19 0.08 -4.45
C HIS A 23 -9.28 -1.39 -4.88
N LEU A 24 -8.13 -1.98 -5.16
CA LEU A 24 -7.97 -3.40 -5.47
C LEU A 24 -7.06 -4.00 -4.39
N PRO A 25 -7.61 -4.48 -3.26
CA PRO A 25 -6.83 -4.99 -2.15
C PRO A 25 -5.81 -6.02 -2.63
N LEU A 26 -4.55 -5.83 -2.24
CA LEU A 26 -3.44 -6.75 -2.55
C LEU A 26 -3.12 -6.92 -4.05
N GLY A 27 -3.80 -6.20 -4.94
CA GLY A 27 -3.76 -6.45 -6.38
C GLY A 27 -4.58 -7.68 -6.81
N LEU A 28 -5.49 -8.16 -5.96
CA LEU A 28 -6.48 -9.17 -6.32
C LEU A 28 -7.65 -8.52 -7.07
N ILE A 29 -8.07 -9.15 -8.16
CA ILE A 29 -9.12 -8.64 -9.03
C ILE A 29 -9.93 -9.80 -9.60
N THR A 30 -11.26 -9.66 -9.62
CA THR A 30 -12.13 -10.63 -10.29
C THR A 30 -12.27 -10.30 -11.78
N PRO A 31 -12.65 -11.28 -12.62
CA PRO A 31 -12.94 -11.01 -14.04
C PRO A 31 -13.96 -9.90 -14.25
N ASP A 32 -15.02 -9.84 -13.43
CA ASP A 32 -16.06 -8.82 -13.53
C ASP A 32 -15.55 -7.42 -13.18
N GLN A 33 -14.72 -7.30 -12.14
CA GLN A 33 -14.06 -6.03 -11.81
C GLN A 33 -13.15 -5.57 -12.94
N LEU A 34 -12.40 -6.50 -13.56
CA LEU A 34 -11.53 -6.17 -14.68
C LEU A 34 -12.31 -5.72 -15.92
N ARG A 35 -13.44 -6.37 -16.23
CA ARG A 35 -14.37 -5.94 -17.29
C ARG A 35 -14.91 -4.54 -17.01
N LYS A 36 -15.40 -4.27 -15.80
CA LYS A 36 -15.88 -2.93 -15.41
C LYS A 36 -14.84 -1.83 -15.60
N ILE A 37 -13.58 -2.10 -15.23
CA ILE A 37 -12.48 -1.14 -15.45
C ILE A 37 -12.30 -0.86 -16.95
N ALA A 38 -12.37 -1.88 -17.80
CA ALA A 38 -12.28 -1.72 -19.24
C ALA A 38 -13.50 -0.95 -19.81
N ASP A 39 -14.71 -1.31 -19.40
CA ASP A 39 -15.95 -0.67 -19.85
C ASP A 39 -15.97 0.83 -19.49
N VAL A 40 -15.52 1.19 -18.28
CA VAL A 40 -15.37 2.59 -17.86
C VAL A 40 -14.29 3.29 -18.69
N ALA A 41 -13.15 2.65 -18.92
CA ALA A 41 -12.08 3.22 -19.73
C ALA A 41 -12.54 3.54 -21.17
N ASP A 42 -13.33 2.65 -21.77
CA ASP A 42 -13.90 2.83 -23.10
C ASP A 42 -15.00 3.90 -23.12
N LYS A 43 -15.95 3.84 -22.16
CA LYS A 43 -17.09 4.79 -22.06
C LYS A 43 -16.62 6.25 -22.00
N TYR A 44 -15.56 6.50 -21.24
CA TYR A 44 -15.01 7.85 -21.04
C TYR A 44 -13.84 8.17 -21.99
N ASN A 45 -13.56 7.32 -22.97
CA ASN A 45 -12.49 7.48 -23.95
C ASN A 45 -11.15 7.87 -23.29
N THR A 46 -10.79 7.11 -22.26
CA THR A 46 -9.62 7.41 -21.44
C THR A 46 -8.33 7.18 -22.21
N ALA A 47 -7.28 7.93 -21.88
CA ALA A 47 -6.01 7.87 -22.59
C ALA A 47 -5.24 6.56 -22.34
N ALA A 48 -5.34 5.99 -21.12
CA ALA A 48 -4.66 4.75 -20.79
C ALA A 48 -5.21 4.05 -19.54
N LEU A 49 -5.10 2.72 -19.53
CA LEU A 49 -5.10 1.89 -18.32
C LEU A 49 -3.66 1.57 -17.92
N LYS A 50 -3.23 2.04 -16.74
CA LYS A 50 -1.84 1.88 -16.28
C LYS A 50 -1.73 0.98 -15.05
N ILE A 51 -1.06 -0.16 -15.20
CA ILE A 51 -0.61 -0.97 -14.06
C ILE A 51 0.48 -0.21 -13.29
N THR A 52 0.25 0.04 -12.01
CA THR A 52 1.13 0.80 -11.10
C THR A 52 2.08 -0.14 -10.34
N SER A 53 3.17 0.41 -9.79
CA SER A 53 4.15 -0.38 -9.01
C SER A 53 3.58 -1.02 -7.74
N ALA A 54 2.45 -0.52 -7.25
CA ALA A 54 1.70 -1.10 -6.14
C ALA A 54 0.69 -2.17 -6.56
N ALA A 55 0.79 -2.72 -7.79
CA ALA A 55 -0.11 -3.74 -8.34
C ALA A 55 -1.59 -3.29 -8.43
N ARG A 56 -1.81 -2.02 -8.84
CA ARG A 56 -3.15 -1.43 -9.05
C ARG A 56 -3.29 -1.00 -10.50
N ILE A 57 -4.52 -0.81 -10.97
CA ILE A 57 -4.81 -0.27 -12.31
C ILE A 57 -5.30 1.18 -12.15
N ALA A 58 -4.60 2.13 -12.77
CA ALA A 58 -5.05 3.51 -12.87
C ALA A 58 -5.79 3.73 -14.20
N ILE A 59 -6.92 4.43 -14.15
CA ILE A 59 -7.69 4.87 -15.31
C ILE A 59 -7.30 6.33 -15.55
N VAL A 60 -6.63 6.62 -16.66
CA VAL A 60 -5.95 7.90 -16.92
C VAL A 60 -6.58 8.62 -18.10
N GLY A 61 -6.85 9.92 -17.97
CA GLY A 61 -7.36 10.75 -19.06
C GLY A 61 -8.85 11.09 -18.93
N LEU A 62 -9.40 11.06 -17.72
CA LEU A 62 -10.77 11.49 -17.44
C LEU A 62 -10.86 13.02 -17.39
N LYS A 63 -11.96 13.60 -17.86
CA LYS A 63 -12.25 15.03 -17.66
C LYS A 63 -12.76 15.29 -16.25
N GLU A 64 -12.64 16.52 -15.76
CA GLU A 64 -13.06 16.88 -14.41
C GLU A 64 -14.55 16.60 -14.17
N GLU A 65 -15.39 16.95 -15.14
CA GLU A 65 -16.83 16.78 -15.10
C GLU A 65 -17.29 15.31 -15.08
N ASP A 66 -16.45 14.39 -15.57
CA ASP A 66 -16.76 12.96 -15.71
C ASP A 66 -16.41 12.14 -14.45
N ILE A 67 -15.62 12.69 -13.53
CA ILE A 67 -15.03 11.94 -12.40
C ILE A 67 -16.10 11.25 -11.54
N ASP A 68 -17.16 11.97 -11.17
CA ASP A 68 -18.19 11.42 -10.27
C ASP A 68 -18.98 10.30 -10.96
N SER A 69 -19.31 10.48 -12.25
CA SER A 69 -19.99 9.45 -13.04
C SER A 69 -19.10 8.24 -13.30
N ALA A 70 -17.80 8.45 -13.56
CA ALA A 70 -16.85 7.35 -13.72
C ALA A 70 -16.71 6.51 -12.45
N TRP A 71 -16.71 7.13 -11.26
CA TRP A 71 -16.75 6.40 -10.00
C TRP A 71 -18.05 5.63 -9.80
N GLN A 72 -19.18 6.23 -10.14
CA GLN A 72 -20.50 5.59 -10.04
C GLN A 72 -20.59 4.36 -10.94
N ASP A 73 -20.17 4.46 -12.19
CA ASP A 73 -20.16 3.35 -13.15
C ASP A 73 -19.20 2.23 -12.71
N LEU A 74 -18.03 2.61 -12.19
CA LEU A 74 -17.05 1.65 -11.72
C LEU A 74 -17.57 0.86 -10.52
N GLY A 75 -18.23 1.54 -9.57
CA GLY A 75 -18.78 0.92 -8.36
C GLY A 75 -17.72 0.31 -7.43
N ILE A 76 -16.45 0.74 -7.57
CA ILE A 76 -15.32 0.33 -6.71
C ILE A 76 -14.81 1.59 -6.01
N PRO A 77 -14.59 1.57 -4.68
CA PRO A 77 -14.18 2.77 -3.95
C PRO A 77 -12.76 3.24 -4.34
N PRO A 78 -12.42 4.51 -4.07
CA PRO A 78 -11.07 5.03 -4.31
C PRO A 78 -9.98 4.30 -3.52
N GLY A 79 -8.90 3.93 -4.20
CA GLY A 79 -7.77 3.17 -3.65
C GLY A 79 -6.72 4.02 -2.93
N ALA A 80 -7.09 5.22 -2.44
CA ALA A 80 -6.18 6.20 -1.86
C ALA A 80 -4.94 6.41 -2.74
N ALA A 81 -5.08 7.06 -3.91
CA ALA A 81 -4.06 7.13 -4.96
C ALA A 81 -2.97 8.19 -4.78
N VAL A 82 -3.22 9.19 -3.92
CA VAL A 82 -2.25 10.19 -3.44
C VAL A 82 -2.48 10.46 -1.95
N GLY A 83 -1.75 11.40 -1.34
CA GLY A 83 -1.96 11.83 0.05
C GLY A 83 -0.96 11.28 1.07
N MET A 84 -1.02 11.86 2.28
CA MET A 84 -0.23 11.47 3.46
C MET A 84 -1.00 10.41 4.25
N CYS A 85 -1.02 9.20 3.69
CA CYS A 85 -1.73 8.07 4.28
C CYS A 85 -0.99 6.77 4.02
N VAL A 86 -1.48 5.69 4.65
CA VAL A 86 -1.13 4.34 4.25
C VAL A 86 -1.67 4.07 2.85
N ARG A 87 -0.74 3.68 1.99
CA ARG A 87 -0.96 3.32 0.59
C ARG A 87 -1.46 1.88 0.51
N SER A 88 -1.94 1.47 -0.66
CA SER A 88 -2.31 0.07 -0.91
C SER A 88 -1.25 -0.91 -0.42
N ILE A 89 -1.71 -1.92 0.30
CA ILE A 89 -0.90 -3.02 0.80
C ILE A 89 -0.63 -3.94 -0.39
N LYS A 90 0.63 -4.21 -0.71
CA LYS A 90 1.01 -5.18 -1.75
C LYS A 90 1.25 -6.54 -1.11
N ALA A 91 0.58 -7.59 -1.56
CA ALA A 91 0.90 -8.94 -1.11
C ALA A 91 1.27 -9.85 -2.28
N CYS A 92 2.08 -10.87 -2.00
CA CYS A 92 2.27 -11.98 -2.93
C CYS A 92 1.20 -13.06 -2.69
N PRO A 93 1.06 -14.07 -3.57
CA PRO A 93 0.01 -15.08 -3.44
C PRO A 93 0.10 -16.01 -2.21
N GLY A 94 1.17 -15.93 -1.41
CA GLY A 94 1.32 -16.71 -0.17
C GLY A 94 1.29 -18.23 -0.41
N ASN A 95 1.06 -18.99 0.66
CA ASN A 95 0.77 -20.42 0.55
C ASN A 95 -0.67 -20.71 0.09
N THR A 96 -1.50 -19.67 -0.07
CA THR A 96 -2.85 -19.75 -0.63
C THR A 96 -2.84 -20.23 -2.09
N LEU A 97 -1.90 -19.70 -2.89
CA LEU A 97 -1.84 -19.96 -4.34
C LEU A 97 -0.45 -20.32 -4.86
N CYS A 98 0.63 -19.97 -4.15
CA CYS A 98 2.00 -20.21 -4.60
C CYS A 98 2.62 -21.42 -3.88
N ARG A 99 3.20 -22.35 -4.66
CA ARG A 99 3.91 -23.53 -4.15
C ARG A 99 5.11 -23.23 -3.24
N LEU A 100 5.65 -22.01 -3.29
CA LEU A 100 6.81 -21.57 -2.49
C LEU A 100 6.40 -20.82 -1.21
N GLY A 101 5.11 -20.52 -1.05
CA GLY A 101 4.61 -19.82 0.12
C GLY A 101 4.86 -20.62 1.39
N GLN A 102 5.41 -19.95 2.41
CA GLN A 102 5.60 -20.51 3.75
C GLN A 102 4.54 -20.00 4.73
N GLN A 103 3.97 -18.82 4.47
CA GLN A 103 2.89 -18.20 5.22
C GLN A 103 1.79 -17.68 4.29
N ASP A 104 0.57 -17.53 4.83
CA ASP A 104 -0.59 -16.99 4.10
C ASP A 104 -0.51 -15.46 4.00
N ALA A 105 0.17 -14.99 2.97
CA ALA A 105 0.31 -13.56 2.70
C ALA A 105 -0.97 -12.88 2.23
N LEU A 106 -1.94 -13.61 1.68
CA LEU A 106 -3.19 -13.01 1.23
C LEU A 106 -4.11 -12.74 2.41
N THR A 107 -4.25 -13.69 3.33
CA THR A 107 -5.03 -13.49 4.57
C THR A 107 -4.40 -12.39 5.42
N MET A 108 -3.10 -12.48 5.71
CA MET A 108 -2.37 -11.43 6.47
C MET A 108 -2.42 -10.07 5.76
N GLY A 109 -2.23 -10.04 4.44
CA GLY A 109 -2.33 -8.81 3.67
C GLY A 109 -3.72 -8.17 3.75
N LYS A 110 -4.79 -8.97 3.70
CA LYS A 110 -6.16 -8.50 3.77
C LYS A 110 -6.47 -7.90 5.14
N GLU A 111 -6.05 -8.55 6.22
CA GLU A 111 -6.15 -8.01 7.58
C GLU A 111 -5.46 -6.63 7.70
N MET A 112 -4.26 -6.49 7.13
CA MET A 112 -3.56 -5.21 7.10
C MET A 112 -4.26 -4.15 6.22
N ASP A 113 -4.84 -4.56 5.10
CA ASP A 113 -5.58 -3.66 4.21
C ASP A 113 -6.84 -3.11 4.90
N GLU A 114 -7.62 -3.96 5.56
CA GLU A 114 -8.81 -3.57 6.32
C GLU A 114 -8.50 -2.62 7.48
N ARG A 115 -7.37 -2.83 8.17
CA ARG A 115 -6.96 -1.98 9.31
C ARG A 115 -6.39 -0.64 8.89
N TYR A 116 -5.62 -0.62 7.79
CA TYR A 116 -4.70 0.49 7.54
C TYR A 116 -4.92 1.20 6.21
N HIS A 117 -5.55 0.61 5.20
CA HIS A 117 -5.71 1.28 3.90
C HIS A 117 -6.35 2.67 4.06
N GLY A 118 -5.71 3.70 3.51
CA GLY A 118 -6.22 5.07 3.58
C GLY A 118 -6.07 5.76 4.94
N LEU A 119 -5.55 5.08 5.97
CA LEU A 119 -5.29 5.67 7.29
C LEU A 119 -4.37 6.89 7.16
N GLN A 120 -4.85 8.05 7.59
CA GLN A 120 -4.10 9.30 7.53
C GLN A 120 -2.93 9.27 8.51
N LEU A 121 -1.76 9.68 8.04
CA LEU A 121 -0.50 9.69 8.77
C LEU A 121 0.27 10.98 8.48
N PRO A 122 1.25 11.36 9.32
CA PRO A 122 2.09 12.52 9.05
C PRO A 122 2.84 12.45 7.71
N GLY A 123 3.05 11.25 7.16
CA GLY A 123 3.59 11.06 5.81
C GLY A 123 3.12 9.77 5.16
N LYS A 124 3.36 9.64 3.85
CA LYS A 124 2.96 8.46 3.08
C LYS A 124 3.70 7.21 3.56
N LEU A 125 2.98 6.11 3.73
CA LEU A 125 3.51 4.85 4.23
C LEU A 125 3.12 3.72 3.28
N LYS A 126 4.10 2.95 2.80
CA LYS A 126 3.89 1.77 1.94
C LYS A 126 4.11 0.49 2.75
N MET A 127 3.17 -0.43 2.65
CA MET A 127 3.24 -1.73 3.30
C MET A 127 3.39 -2.86 2.28
N GLY A 128 3.88 -4.00 2.74
CA GLY A 128 3.83 -5.22 1.93
C GLY A 128 3.91 -6.50 2.74
N VAL A 129 3.37 -7.58 2.17
CA VAL A 129 3.33 -8.91 2.80
C VAL A 129 3.84 -9.95 1.81
N SER A 130 4.95 -10.59 2.12
CA SER A 130 5.53 -11.66 1.30
C SER A 130 5.51 -12.96 2.09
N GLY A 131 4.87 -14.01 1.58
CA GLY A 131 4.72 -15.27 2.30
C GLY A 131 5.99 -16.14 2.34
N CYS A 132 7.10 -15.71 1.75
CA CYS A 132 8.38 -16.42 1.77
C CYS A 132 9.57 -15.45 1.59
N PRO A 133 10.82 -15.91 1.80
CA PRO A 133 12.03 -15.10 1.64
C PRO A 133 12.31 -14.57 0.22
N ASN A 134 11.57 -14.98 -0.82
CA ASN A 134 11.71 -14.40 -2.17
C ASN A 134 11.16 -12.97 -2.28
N GLN A 135 10.35 -12.53 -1.31
CA GLN A 135 9.88 -11.16 -1.19
C GLN A 135 9.21 -10.58 -2.45
N CYS A 136 8.33 -11.32 -3.13
CA CYS A 136 7.67 -10.84 -4.34
C CYS A 136 6.80 -9.58 -4.14
N ALA A 137 6.46 -9.22 -2.90
CA ALA A 137 5.83 -7.94 -2.57
C ALA A 137 6.82 -6.80 -2.30
N GLU A 138 8.13 -7.01 -2.51
CA GLU A 138 9.24 -6.06 -2.28
C GLU A 138 9.33 -5.58 -0.82
N THR A 139 9.09 -6.47 0.14
CA THR A 139 8.99 -6.13 1.57
C THR A 139 10.26 -5.49 2.13
N GLY A 140 11.43 -5.87 1.62
CA GLY A 140 12.71 -5.25 1.99
C GLY A 140 12.86 -3.77 1.63
N VAL A 141 11.95 -3.16 0.86
CA VAL A 141 11.96 -1.72 0.53
C VAL A 141 10.65 -1.01 0.84
N LYS A 142 9.77 -1.63 1.65
CA LYS A 142 8.56 -1.01 2.18
C LYS A 142 8.85 -0.26 3.48
N ASP A 143 8.04 0.74 3.79
CA ASP A 143 8.13 1.44 5.08
C ASP A 143 7.87 0.45 6.24
N LEU A 144 6.98 -0.52 6.04
CA LEU A 144 6.72 -1.66 6.93
C LEU A 144 6.43 -2.90 6.08
N GLY A 145 7.00 -4.05 6.44
CA GLY A 145 6.79 -5.29 5.68
C GLY A 145 6.84 -6.55 6.53
N LEU A 146 6.10 -7.57 6.09
CA LEU A 146 6.10 -8.90 6.70
C LEU A 146 6.67 -9.93 5.72
N ILE A 147 7.62 -10.74 6.18
CA ILE A 147 8.26 -11.80 5.41
C ILE A 147 7.98 -13.14 6.09
N GLY A 148 7.24 -14.00 5.44
CA GLY A 148 6.91 -15.33 5.92
C GLY A 148 8.13 -16.24 5.92
N LYS A 149 8.29 -16.98 7.01
CA LYS A 149 9.24 -18.07 7.18
C LYS A 149 8.50 -19.27 7.79
N ALA A 150 9.10 -20.46 7.75
CA ALA A 150 8.50 -21.66 8.35
C ALA A 150 8.14 -21.51 9.85
N LYS A 151 8.85 -20.63 10.58
CA LYS A 151 8.65 -20.39 12.03
C LYS A 151 7.73 -19.20 12.35
N GLY A 152 7.17 -18.53 11.35
CA GLY A 152 6.35 -17.32 11.52
C GLY A 152 6.85 -16.15 10.67
N TRP A 153 6.51 -14.93 11.08
CA TRP A 153 6.84 -13.71 10.35
C TRP A 153 8.13 -13.05 10.81
N THR A 154 8.88 -12.51 9.85
CA THR A 154 9.90 -11.48 10.07
C THR A 154 9.30 -10.12 9.73
N LEU A 155 9.25 -9.23 10.72
CA LEU A 155 8.80 -7.85 10.58
C LEU A 155 9.99 -6.95 10.26
N VAL A 156 9.89 -6.22 9.15
CA VAL A 156 10.91 -5.26 8.69
C VAL A 156 10.33 -3.85 8.60
N VAL A 157 11.15 -2.84 8.86
CA VAL A 157 10.72 -1.42 8.91
C VAL A 157 11.74 -0.48 8.28
N GLY A 158 11.27 0.67 7.79
CA GLY A 158 12.13 1.78 7.35
C GLY A 158 12.60 1.74 5.90
N GLY A 159 12.19 0.76 5.11
CA GLY A 159 12.56 0.65 3.70
C GLY A 159 12.01 1.78 2.84
N ASN A 160 12.68 2.05 1.72
CA ASN A 160 12.27 3.07 0.76
C ASN A 160 12.79 2.74 -0.65
N SER A 161 11.93 2.82 -1.66
CA SER A 161 12.28 2.67 -3.08
C SER A 161 12.22 4.00 -3.87
N ALA A 162 12.23 5.14 -3.17
CA ALA A 162 12.22 6.47 -3.80
C ALA A 162 13.64 7.01 -4.05
N SER A 163 13.77 8.34 -4.22
CA SER A 163 15.02 9.03 -4.59
C SER A 163 16.24 8.72 -3.72
N LYS A 164 16.04 8.40 -2.42
CA LYS A 164 17.07 7.84 -1.54
C LYS A 164 16.67 6.41 -1.16
N PRO A 165 17.09 5.40 -1.95
CA PRO A 165 16.78 4.01 -1.66
C PRO A 165 17.31 3.59 -0.29
N ARG A 166 16.55 2.75 0.41
CA ARG A 166 16.91 2.20 1.71
C ARG A 166 16.33 0.80 1.84
N LEU A 167 17.16 -0.13 2.30
CA LEU A 167 16.68 -1.43 2.76
C LEU A 167 16.05 -1.30 4.14
N ALA A 168 14.94 -2.00 4.34
CA ALA A 168 14.28 -2.11 5.63
C ALA A 168 15.15 -2.91 6.61
N GLU A 169 15.07 -2.56 7.89
CA GLU A 169 15.77 -3.22 8.98
C GLU A 169 14.85 -4.26 9.65
N ILE A 170 15.43 -5.40 10.05
CA ILE A 170 14.69 -6.44 10.78
C ILE A 170 14.41 -5.95 12.19
N LEU A 171 13.13 -5.82 12.53
CA LEU A 171 12.69 -5.41 13.86
C LEU A 171 12.52 -6.61 14.80
N ALA A 172 11.86 -7.66 14.29
CA ALA A 172 11.55 -8.89 15.02
C ALA A 172 11.33 -10.06 14.06
N GLU A 173 11.47 -11.28 14.58
CA GLU A 173 11.40 -12.52 13.80
C GLU A 173 10.63 -13.62 14.55
N ASN A 174 10.14 -14.61 13.80
CA ASN A 174 9.38 -15.76 14.30
C ASN A 174 8.08 -15.34 15.02
N LEU A 175 7.45 -14.27 14.55
CA LEU A 175 6.20 -13.77 15.11
C LEU A 175 5.02 -14.63 14.65
N SER A 176 4.04 -14.84 15.54
CA SER A 176 2.70 -15.28 15.15
C SER A 176 1.99 -14.20 14.33
N ASP A 177 0.82 -14.54 13.77
CA ASP A 177 -0.01 -13.58 13.05
C ASP A 177 -0.44 -12.42 13.98
N GLU A 178 -0.87 -12.75 15.20
CA GLU A 178 -1.31 -11.79 16.21
C GLU A 178 -0.17 -10.88 16.66
N GLU A 179 1.01 -11.45 16.91
CA GLU A 179 2.19 -10.67 17.31
C GLU A 179 2.64 -9.72 16.18
N ALA A 180 2.64 -10.20 14.93
CA ALA A 180 2.99 -9.39 13.77
C ALA A 180 2.03 -8.20 13.57
N LEU A 181 0.72 -8.43 13.74
CA LEU A 181 -0.30 -7.38 13.66
C LEU A 181 -0.19 -6.40 14.82
N ALA A 182 -0.03 -6.89 16.07
CA ALA A 182 0.09 -6.05 17.25
C ALA A 182 1.33 -5.15 17.20
N MET A 183 2.48 -5.70 16.80
CA MET A 183 3.71 -4.89 16.63
C MET A 183 3.56 -3.88 15.49
N SER A 184 2.92 -4.26 14.39
CA SER A 184 2.66 -3.33 13.27
C SER A 184 1.80 -2.14 13.72
N GLU A 185 0.75 -2.40 14.49
CA GLU A 185 -0.12 -1.36 15.06
C GLU A 185 0.66 -0.39 15.95
N ARG A 186 1.48 -0.90 16.88
CA ARG A 186 2.30 -0.07 17.77
C ARG A 186 3.26 0.82 16.98
N ILE A 187 3.89 0.31 15.93
CA ILE A 187 4.80 1.08 15.06
C ILE A 187 4.03 2.18 14.32
N ILE A 188 2.85 1.86 13.79
CA ILE A 188 2.03 2.81 13.04
C ILE A 188 1.55 3.94 13.97
N ASN A 189 1.08 3.60 15.17
CA ASN A 189 0.66 4.58 16.17
C ASN A 189 1.83 5.45 16.62
N TYR A 190 2.98 4.84 16.91
CA TYR A 190 4.18 5.57 17.30
C TYR A 190 4.66 6.52 16.17
N PHE A 191 4.62 6.09 14.92
CA PHE A 191 4.90 6.95 13.76
C PHE A 191 3.87 8.08 13.63
N LYS A 192 2.59 7.77 13.79
CA LYS A 192 1.50 8.75 13.73
C LYS A 192 1.69 9.88 14.74
N ASP A 193 2.11 9.53 15.96
CA ASP A 193 2.21 10.48 17.06
C ASP A 193 3.53 11.28 17.07
N ASN A 194 4.60 10.75 16.48
CA ASN A 194 5.95 11.30 16.64
C ASN A 194 6.63 11.74 15.32
N ALA A 195 6.07 11.39 14.16
CA ALA A 195 6.64 11.78 12.88
C ALA A 195 6.28 13.23 12.50
N LYS A 196 7.20 13.89 11.80
CA LYS A 196 6.96 15.22 11.23
C LYS A 196 6.13 15.10 9.95
N THR A 197 5.44 16.17 9.58
CA THR A 197 4.70 16.24 8.31
C THR A 197 5.61 15.97 7.12
N GLY A 198 5.18 15.06 6.23
CA GLY A 198 5.91 14.60 5.06
C GLY A 198 7.07 13.64 5.35
N GLU A 199 7.31 13.26 6.62
CA GLU A 199 8.39 12.33 6.99
C GLU A 199 8.08 10.90 6.50
N ARG A 200 9.12 10.13 6.16
CA ARG A 200 9.00 8.72 5.74
C ARG A 200 9.52 7.85 6.87
N MET A 201 9.06 6.60 6.99
CA MET A 201 9.42 5.74 8.13
C MET A 201 10.95 5.62 8.31
N GLY A 202 11.71 5.45 7.22
CA GLY A 202 13.17 5.44 7.31
C GLY A 202 13.75 6.74 7.86
N ARG A 203 13.32 7.91 7.36
CA ARG A 203 13.81 9.21 7.87
C ARG A 203 13.43 9.44 9.33
N PHE A 204 12.23 8.99 9.70
CA PHE A 204 11.78 8.98 11.08
C PHE A 204 12.72 8.15 11.95
N MET A 205 13.01 6.91 11.55
CA MET A 205 13.97 6.03 12.24
C MET A 205 15.37 6.65 12.37
N ASP A 206 15.89 7.28 11.32
CA ASP A 206 17.21 7.95 11.36
C ASP A 206 17.24 9.06 12.41
N ARG A 207 16.11 9.76 12.60
CA ARG A 207 15.98 10.88 13.54
C ARG A 207 15.81 10.41 14.98
N ILE A 208 14.96 9.41 15.21
CA ILE A 208 14.64 8.95 16.58
C ILE A 208 15.61 7.88 17.09
N GLY A 209 16.33 7.21 16.20
CA GLY A 209 17.13 6.02 16.49
C GLY A 209 16.30 4.72 16.43
N PHE A 210 16.86 3.70 15.79
CA PHE A 210 16.19 2.41 15.61
C PHE A 210 15.82 1.72 16.93
N ASP A 211 16.69 1.81 17.95
CA ASP A 211 16.42 1.24 19.27
C ASP A 211 15.20 1.85 19.95
N ASN A 212 14.93 3.13 19.72
CA ASN A 212 13.74 3.78 20.28
C ASN A 212 12.46 3.29 19.58
N LEU A 213 12.51 3.09 18.26
CA LEU A 213 11.41 2.46 17.52
C LEU A 213 11.17 1.02 18.01
N LYS A 214 12.24 0.26 18.21
CA LYS A 214 12.18 -1.12 18.71
C LYS A 214 11.55 -1.22 20.09
N LYS A 215 11.92 -0.32 21.01
CA LYS A 215 11.27 -0.22 22.33
C LYS A 215 9.78 0.09 22.21
N ALA A 216 9.41 1.04 21.35
CA ALA A 216 8.00 1.39 21.12
C ALA A 216 7.18 0.25 20.54
N ALA A 217 7.78 -0.62 19.71
CA ALA A 217 7.09 -1.77 19.14
C ALA A 217 6.89 -2.93 20.14
N LEU A 218 7.76 -3.04 21.15
CA LEU A 218 7.75 -4.12 22.14
C LEU A 218 6.94 -3.80 23.40
N ALA A 219 6.72 -2.51 23.70
CA ALA A 219 5.87 -2.04 24.80
C ALA A 219 4.40 -2.43 24.58
#